data_AF-A0A4R3JQ79-F1
#
_entry.id   AF-A0A4R3JQ79-F1
#
_cell.length_a   1.000
_cell.length_b   1.000
_cell.length_c   1.000
_cell.angle_alpha   90.00
_cell.angle_beta   90.00
_cell.angle_gamma   90.00
#
_symmetry.space_group_name_H-M   'P 1'
#
loop_
_entity.id
_entity.type
_entity.pdbx_description
1 polymer ?
#
loop_
_entity_poly.entity_id
_entity_poly.type
_entity_poly.pdbx_seq_one_letter_code
_entity_poly.pdbx_strand_id
1 'polypeptide(L)'
;MATLIPSIGSARFDSRGELRLAERLKDFLEDNTLVWHNLPVGPFGRHPDFVVLNPQQGLVVLEVKDWRLDTLQQADKHQVTLLMPQGEVRLENPFEQVRNYMFNVVNTLRRDPLLVFEQGRFKGKPVLPFGYGVVFTNITRRQYQATDLDEVFPPERCVFRDEMTEGSDPDRFREQLWKMVSPRLGPALSVPQLDRIRALLFPEVRVRQIALPFDEAEPAPSPLADRILDVMDLQQELLARNLGEGHRIVRGVAGSGKTLILAFRAEHLARLASRPVLVLCYANGIAGRLENAMQDRGVEDKVIVSTFHSWCWNMLRTYDIPAPSERDIPDYGERLAAGVQAVIDAVQRGLIPGGQYDAVLIDEAHDFEPQWLALAAKMVNPDTKSLLIVYDDAQAIYKGRARPVWRQLGIEASGRTTVLKVNYRNTSQILRFACKLAADVLGAPGLCADNEEAILLPEDAGRQGLEPEVRQCVNFETEAHAIAEWLLNRHAAGYQWGQMAVLYPEHEIGRRFEKILDKHGIPPDVAKRNRNRVQANLDAVRLLSMHTAKGLEFPCVAIGGLGAMASEDLEDDIRLTYVAITRATHEVFLTYSHMTPLVERLLA
;
A
#
# COMPACT_ATOMS: atom_id res chain seq x y z
N MET A 1 -1.69 -23.69 2.67
CA MET A 1 -1.43 -22.92 3.90
C MET A 1 -2.53 -21.89 4.07
N ALA A 2 -2.96 -21.67 5.31
CA ALA A 2 -3.97 -20.65 5.61
C ALA A 2 -3.49 -19.23 5.24
N THR A 3 -4.43 -18.35 4.98
CA THR A 3 -4.15 -16.95 4.65
C THR A 3 -4.11 -16.13 5.93
N LEU A 4 -2.91 -15.70 6.34
CA LEU A 4 -2.72 -14.79 7.48
C LEU A 4 -2.83 -13.32 7.03
N ILE A 5 -3.59 -12.53 7.78
CA ILE A 5 -3.89 -11.12 7.50
C ILE A 5 -3.65 -10.29 8.78
N PRO A 6 -2.71 -9.33 8.79
CA PRO A 6 -1.68 -9.10 7.77
C PRO A 6 -0.70 -10.28 7.62
N SER A 7 0.04 -10.34 6.50
CA SER A 7 1.02 -11.40 6.28
C SER A 7 2.13 -11.33 7.34
N ILE A 8 2.79 -12.45 7.66
CA ILE A 8 3.80 -12.51 8.74
C ILE A 8 4.88 -11.42 8.59
N GLY A 9 5.31 -11.13 7.37
CA GLY A 9 6.33 -10.10 7.10
C GLY A 9 5.85 -8.66 7.28
N SER A 10 4.53 -8.43 7.37
CA SER A 10 3.92 -7.09 7.57
C SER A 10 3.23 -6.94 8.93
N ALA A 11 2.97 -8.05 9.62
CA ALA A 11 2.37 -8.06 10.95
C ALA A 11 3.39 -7.65 12.03
N ARG A 12 2.95 -6.81 12.97
CA ARG A 12 3.70 -6.52 14.20
C ARG A 12 3.14 -7.39 15.31
N PHE A 13 3.98 -8.29 15.84
CA PHE A 13 3.66 -9.14 16.98
C PHE A 13 4.25 -8.51 18.25
N ASP A 14 3.47 -8.50 19.32
CA ASP A 14 3.88 -7.96 20.63
C ASP A 14 4.77 -8.96 21.38
N SER A 15 4.69 -10.25 21.01
CA SER A 15 5.47 -11.31 21.62
C SER A 15 6.09 -12.28 20.60
N ARG A 16 7.20 -12.93 20.98
CA ARG A 16 7.75 -14.06 20.19
C ARG A 16 6.80 -15.25 20.17
N GLY A 17 5.98 -15.39 21.20
CA GLY A 17 4.95 -16.42 21.29
C GLY A 17 3.83 -16.24 20.27
N GLU A 18 3.40 -15.00 20.03
CA GLU A 18 2.42 -14.64 19.00
C GLU A 18 2.94 -14.91 17.59
N LEU A 19 4.17 -14.50 17.29
CA LEU A 19 4.82 -14.80 16.00
C LEU A 19 4.84 -16.31 15.75
N ARG A 20 5.24 -17.10 16.76
CA ARG A 20 5.25 -18.56 16.65
C ARG A 20 3.85 -19.12 16.41
N LEU A 21 2.83 -18.62 17.10
CA LEU A 21 1.45 -19.03 16.84
C LEU A 21 1.01 -18.67 15.42
N ALA A 22 1.35 -17.47 14.93
CA ALA A 22 1.01 -17.03 13.57
C ALA A 22 1.63 -17.94 12.49
N GLU A 23 2.90 -18.33 12.66
CA GLU A 23 3.56 -19.31 11.79
C GLU A 23 2.84 -20.66 11.81
N ARG A 24 2.51 -21.18 13.00
CA ARG A 24 1.79 -22.47 13.11
C ARG A 24 0.37 -22.40 12.54
N LEU A 25 -0.35 -21.29 12.76
CA LEU A 25 -1.68 -21.09 12.17
C LEU A 25 -1.60 -21.05 10.64
N LYS A 26 -0.56 -20.44 10.06
CA LYS A 26 -0.34 -20.42 8.61
C LYS A 26 0.02 -21.80 8.05
N ASP A 27 0.96 -22.49 8.70
CA ASP A 27 1.52 -23.75 8.21
C ASP A 27 0.57 -24.94 8.43
N PHE A 28 -0.09 -24.99 9.59
CA PHE A 28 -0.88 -26.15 9.98
C PHE A 28 -2.34 -26.05 9.55
N LEU A 29 -2.92 -24.88 9.31
CA LEU A 29 -4.33 -24.78 8.91
C LEU A 29 -4.53 -24.92 7.39
N GLU A 30 -5.75 -25.28 7.02
CA GLU A 30 -6.14 -25.53 5.63
C GLU A 30 -6.13 -24.24 4.79
N ASP A 31 -5.94 -24.37 3.47
CA ASP A 31 -5.80 -23.26 2.52
C ASP A 31 -7.01 -22.32 2.47
N ASN A 32 -8.19 -22.83 2.82
CA ASN A 32 -9.44 -22.08 2.89
C ASN A 32 -9.68 -21.39 4.25
N THR A 33 -8.71 -21.45 5.15
CA THR A 33 -8.78 -20.79 6.46
C THR A 33 -8.20 -19.38 6.38
N LEU A 34 -8.94 -18.43 6.93
CA LEU A 34 -8.51 -17.05 7.10
C LEU A 34 -8.10 -16.85 8.56
N VAL A 35 -6.94 -16.25 8.78
CA VAL A 35 -6.41 -15.95 10.11
C VAL A 35 -6.13 -14.45 10.15
N TRP A 36 -6.85 -13.72 11.00
CA TRP A 36 -6.62 -12.29 11.22
C TRP A 36 -5.84 -12.07 12.50
N HIS A 37 -4.87 -11.17 12.47
CA HIS A 37 -4.10 -10.74 13.61
C HIS A 37 -4.45 -9.29 14.00
N ASN A 38 -4.69 -9.03 15.28
CA ASN A 38 -4.90 -7.69 15.84
C ASN A 38 -6.06 -6.89 15.18
N LEU A 39 -7.18 -7.58 14.90
CA LEU A 39 -8.34 -7.00 14.21
C LEU A 39 -9.28 -6.26 15.17
N PRO A 40 -9.57 -4.95 15.04
CA PRO A 40 -10.51 -4.27 15.93
C PRO A 40 -11.93 -4.88 15.83
N VAL A 41 -12.49 -5.28 16.97
CA VAL A 41 -13.84 -5.85 17.07
C VAL A 41 -14.75 -5.00 17.96
N GLY A 42 -15.96 -4.75 17.46
CA GLY A 42 -17.02 -4.05 18.19
C GLY A 42 -16.90 -2.53 18.21
N PRO A 43 -17.86 -1.83 18.84
CA PRO A 43 -17.98 -0.36 18.80
C PRO A 43 -16.86 0.40 19.53
N PHE A 44 -16.09 -0.30 20.38
CA PHE A 44 -14.98 0.28 21.14
C PHE A 44 -13.61 -0.05 20.54
N GLY A 45 -13.55 -0.71 19.37
CA GLY A 45 -12.31 -1.02 18.67
C GLY A 45 -11.32 -1.84 19.50
N ARG A 46 -11.79 -2.87 20.21
CA ARG A 46 -10.87 -3.72 20.98
C ARG A 46 -10.19 -4.75 20.09
N HIS A 47 -8.97 -5.12 20.40
CA HIS A 47 -8.16 -5.95 19.53
C HIS A 47 -7.91 -7.34 20.16
N PRO A 48 -8.53 -8.41 19.64
CA PRO A 48 -8.09 -9.78 19.89
C PRO A 48 -6.80 -10.06 19.14
N ASP A 49 -5.95 -10.92 19.71
CA ASP A 49 -4.69 -11.29 19.07
C ASP A 49 -4.94 -12.03 17.76
N PHE A 50 -5.82 -13.03 17.75
CA PHE A 50 -6.20 -13.72 16.52
C PHE A 50 -7.70 -13.98 16.38
N VAL A 51 -8.20 -13.86 15.15
CA VAL A 51 -9.53 -14.34 14.74
C VAL A 51 -9.33 -15.31 13.59
N VAL A 52 -9.80 -16.54 13.72
CA VAL A 52 -9.66 -17.59 12.70
C VAL A 52 -11.04 -17.92 12.16
N LEU A 53 -11.20 -17.94 10.84
CA LEU A 53 -12.42 -18.34 10.15
C LEU A 53 -12.15 -19.43 9.13
N ASN A 54 -12.84 -20.55 9.30
CA ASN A 54 -12.87 -21.64 8.33
C ASN A 54 -14.32 -21.89 7.88
N PRO A 55 -14.60 -21.95 6.55
CA PRO A 55 -15.95 -22.17 6.02
C PRO A 55 -16.62 -23.47 6.48
N GLN A 56 -15.82 -24.49 6.82
CA GLN A 56 -16.25 -25.82 7.24
C GLN A 56 -16.21 -26.05 8.75
N GLN A 57 -15.37 -25.31 9.49
CA GLN A 57 -15.21 -25.55 10.92
C GLN A 57 -15.86 -24.45 11.77
N GLY A 58 -15.82 -23.19 11.33
CA GLY A 58 -16.40 -22.06 12.06
C GLY A 58 -15.41 -20.93 12.36
N LEU A 59 -15.76 -20.13 13.36
CA LEU A 59 -15.00 -18.98 13.82
C LEU A 59 -14.42 -19.24 15.22
N VAL A 60 -13.14 -19.00 15.43
CA VAL A 60 -12.53 -19.00 16.77
C VAL A 60 -11.75 -17.71 17.01
N VAL A 61 -11.94 -17.12 18.19
CA VAL A 61 -11.16 -15.96 18.65
C VAL A 61 -10.13 -16.44 19.67
N LEU A 62 -8.87 -16.06 19.50
CA LEU A 62 -7.76 -16.48 20.35
C LEU A 62 -7.11 -15.28 21.01
N GLU A 63 -6.78 -15.45 22.28
CA GLU A 63 -5.92 -14.55 23.05
C GLU A 63 -4.62 -15.27 23.40
N VAL A 64 -3.48 -14.63 23.21
CA VAL A 64 -2.14 -15.18 23.43
C VAL A 64 -1.54 -14.59 24.70
N LYS A 65 -1.01 -15.44 25.56
CA LYS A 65 -0.34 -15.04 26.79
C LYS A 65 1.05 -15.68 26.89
N ASP A 66 2.05 -14.83 27.05
CA ASP A 66 3.46 -15.19 27.22
C ASP A 66 3.85 -15.51 28.68
N TRP A 67 2.88 -15.93 29.48
CA TRP A 67 3.05 -16.18 30.91
C TRP A 67 3.86 -17.43 31.21
N ARG A 68 4.61 -17.39 32.31
CA ARG A 68 5.28 -18.56 32.86
C ARG A 68 4.62 -19.00 34.16
N LEU A 69 4.70 -20.27 34.47
CA LEU A 69 4.06 -20.83 35.67
C LEU A 69 4.62 -20.25 36.97
N ASP A 70 5.92 -19.96 37.02
CA ASP A 70 6.60 -19.31 38.15
C ASP A 70 6.13 -17.86 38.37
N THR A 71 5.61 -17.21 37.33
CA THR A 71 5.06 -15.86 37.44
C THR A 71 3.60 -15.82 37.86
N LEU A 72 2.86 -16.94 37.78
CA LEU A 72 1.43 -16.96 38.07
C LEU A 72 1.20 -17.25 39.55
N GLN A 73 0.78 -16.24 40.32
CA GLN A 73 0.53 -16.39 41.76
C GLN A 73 -0.90 -16.82 42.06
N GLN A 74 -1.88 -16.15 41.46
CA GLN A 74 -3.30 -16.38 41.70
C GLN A 74 -4.08 -16.16 40.42
N ALA A 75 -5.05 -17.01 40.15
CA ALA A 75 -6.00 -16.84 39.07
C ALA A 75 -7.40 -17.19 39.57
N ASP A 76 -8.36 -16.33 39.28
CA ASP A 76 -9.79 -16.59 39.46
C ASP A 76 -10.53 -16.33 38.15
N LYS A 77 -11.85 -16.45 38.15
CA LYS A 77 -12.68 -16.32 36.93
C LYS A 77 -12.68 -14.90 36.34
N HIS A 78 -12.19 -13.90 37.06
CA HIS A 78 -12.22 -12.49 36.68
C HIS A 78 -10.83 -11.86 36.55
N GLN A 79 -9.88 -12.26 37.39
CA GLN A 79 -8.55 -11.67 37.45
C GLN A 79 -7.44 -12.72 37.56
N VAL A 80 -6.27 -12.34 37.06
CA VAL A 80 -5.02 -13.09 37.21
C VAL A 80 -3.96 -12.16 37.78
N THR A 81 -3.31 -12.60 38.86
CA THR A 81 -2.19 -11.89 39.50
C THR A 81 -0.88 -12.55 39.08
N LEU A 82 -0.01 -11.74 38.48
CA LEU A 82 1.32 -12.14 38.06
C LEU A 82 2.40 -11.46 38.91
N LEU A 83 3.42 -12.22 39.30
CA LEU A 83 4.62 -11.70 39.93
C LEU A 83 5.64 -11.33 38.85
N MET A 84 5.80 -10.03 38.62
CA MET A 84 6.76 -9.47 37.69
C MET A 84 8.00 -8.94 38.45
N PRO A 85 9.15 -8.71 37.80
CA PRO A 85 10.34 -8.16 38.45
C PRO A 85 10.11 -6.80 39.14
N GLN A 86 9.07 -6.08 38.74
CA GLN A 86 8.69 -4.75 39.24
C GLN A 86 7.61 -4.80 40.34
N GLY A 87 7.13 -5.99 40.71
CA GLY A 87 6.06 -6.19 41.69
C GLY A 87 4.90 -7.05 41.16
N GLU A 88 3.85 -7.17 41.96
CA GLU A 88 2.63 -7.88 41.59
C GLU A 88 1.77 -7.03 40.65
N VAL A 89 1.35 -7.63 39.53
CA VAL A 89 0.48 -7.02 38.53
C VAL A 89 -0.81 -7.81 38.45
N ARG A 90 -1.95 -7.13 38.58
CA ARG A 90 -3.28 -7.72 38.42
C ARG A 90 -3.83 -7.41 37.03
N LEU A 91 -4.20 -8.44 36.30
CA LEU A 91 -4.73 -8.38 34.94
C LEU A 91 -6.15 -8.97 34.88
N GLU A 92 -6.92 -8.59 33.87
CA GLU A 92 -8.19 -9.24 33.54
C GLU A 92 -7.93 -10.70 33.12
N ASN A 93 -8.86 -11.60 33.46
CA ASN A 93 -8.74 -12.99 33.03
C ASN A 93 -8.84 -13.08 31.50
N PRO A 94 -7.87 -13.74 30.82
CA PRO A 94 -7.84 -13.85 29.36
C PRO A 94 -9.08 -14.52 28.78
N PHE A 95 -9.72 -15.43 29.53
CA PHE A 95 -10.99 -16.04 29.12
C PHE A 95 -12.16 -15.05 29.15
N GLU A 96 -12.19 -14.12 30.09
CA GLU A 96 -13.21 -13.06 30.13
C GLU A 96 -12.99 -12.09 28.95
N GLN A 97 -11.73 -11.70 28.73
CA GLN A 97 -11.30 -10.85 27.62
C GLN A 97 -11.69 -11.42 26.25
N VAL A 98 -11.26 -12.66 25.94
CA VAL A 98 -11.52 -13.30 24.65
C VAL A 98 -13.00 -13.62 24.45
N ARG A 99 -13.73 -13.94 25.53
CA ARG A 99 -15.17 -14.16 25.48
C ARG A 99 -15.91 -12.87 25.12
N ASN A 100 -15.48 -11.73 25.67
CA ASN A 100 -16.03 -10.43 25.33
C ASN A 100 -15.77 -10.09 23.84
N TYR A 101 -14.57 -10.37 23.33
CA TYR A 101 -14.25 -10.22 21.90
C TYR A 101 -15.14 -11.09 21.01
N MET A 102 -15.28 -12.37 21.34
CA MET A 102 -16.14 -13.30 20.62
C MET A 102 -17.60 -12.82 20.61
N PHE A 103 -18.15 -12.35 21.74
CA PHE A 103 -19.51 -11.84 21.76
C PHE A 103 -19.71 -10.59 20.91
N ASN A 104 -18.72 -9.70 20.88
CA ASN A 104 -18.77 -8.53 20.00
C ASN A 104 -18.82 -8.94 18.53
N VAL A 105 -17.96 -9.88 18.12
CA VAL A 105 -17.98 -10.44 16.76
C VAL A 105 -19.33 -11.06 16.46
N VAL A 106 -19.82 -11.97 17.30
CA VAL A 106 -21.07 -12.69 17.09
C VAL A 106 -22.28 -11.74 17.04
N ASN A 107 -22.32 -10.72 17.90
CA ASN A 107 -23.39 -9.73 17.90
C ASN A 107 -23.39 -8.89 16.62
N THR A 108 -22.23 -8.61 16.04
CA THR A 108 -22.13 -7.96 14.72
C THR A 108 -22.69 -8.86 13.63
N LEU A 109 -22.34 -10.14 13.62
CA LEU A 109 -22.84 -11.11 12.63
C LEU A 109 -24.35 -11.34 12.72
N ARG A 110 -24.92 -11.30 13.94
CA ARG A 110 -26.38 -11.43 14.17
C ARG A 110 -27.22 -10.30 13.55
N ARG A 111 -26.61 -9.17 13.21
CA ARG A 111 -27.32 -8.04 12.58
C ARG A 111 -27.66 -8.32 11.11
N ASP A 112 -27.01 -9.30 10.49
CA ASP A 112 -27.24 -9.65 9.09
C ASP A 112 -28.25 -10.82 8.97
N PRO A 113 -29.41 -10.61 8.30
CA PRO A 113 -30.43 -11.64 8.13
C PRO A 113 -29.94 -12.91 7.42
N LEU A 114 -28.97 -12.82 6.50
CA LEU A 114 -28.44 -13.97 5.76
C LEU A 114 -27.38 -14.77 6.52
N LEU A 115 -26.92 -14.23 7.66
CA LEU A 115 -26.00 -14.89 8.56
C LEU A 115 -26.70 -15.45 9.80
N VAL A 116 -28.03 -15.42 9.86
CA VAL A 116 -28.81 -16.04 10.93
C VAL A 116 -29.78 -17.06 10.36
N PHE A 117 -30.15 -18.06 11.17
CA PHE A 117 -31.24 -18.96 10.79
C PHE A 117 -32.56 -18.17 10.73
N GLU A 118 -33.25 -18.21 9.58
CA GLU A 118 -34.52 -17.50 9.38
C GLU A 118 -35.71 -18.22 10.07
N GLN A 119 -35.65 -19.56 10.14
CA GLN A 119 -36.73 -20.42 10.61
C GLN A 119 -36.21 -21.56 11.49
N GLY A 120 -37.12 -22.18 12.26
CA GLY A 120 -36.81 -23.31 13.15
C GLY A 120 -36.33 -22.90 14.56
N ARG A 121 -35.90 -23.89 15.35
CA ARG A 121 -35.51 -23.74 16.77
C ARG A 121 -34.31 -22.80 16.99
N PHE A 122 -33.53 -22.52 15.94
CA PHE A 122 -32.33 -21.69 16.00
C PHE A 122 -32.54 -20.28 15.43
N LYS A 123 -33.79 -19.87 15.19
CA LYS A 123 -34.12 -18.55 14.62
C LYS A 123 -33.36 -17.41 15.31
N GLY A 124 -32.67 -16.59 14.52
CA GLY A 124 -31.88 -15.44 15.00
C GLY A 124 -30.49 -15.78 15.58
N LYS A 125 -30.09 -17.06 15.59
CA LYS A 125 -28.69 -17.45 15.91
C LYS A 125 -27.83 -17.45 14.64
N PRO A 126 -26.53 -17.17 14.74
CA PRO A 126 -25.62 -17.25 13.60
C PRO A 126 -25.62 -18.63 12.94
N VAL A 127 -25.54 -18.68 11.62
CA VAL A 127 -25.42 -19.95 10.87
C VAL A 127 -24.05 -20.60 11.05
N LEU A 128 -23.02 -19.80 11.39
CA LEU A 128 -21.69 -20.30 11.68
C LEU A 128 -21.54 -20.76 13.13
N PRO A 129 -20.83 -21.88 13.37
CA PRO A 129 -20.38 -22.21 14.71
C PRO A 129 -19.24 -21.29 15.12
N PHE A 130 -19.21 -20.91 16.40
CA PHE A 130 -18.21 -20.00 16.96
C PHE A 130 -17.65 -20.51 18.28
N GLY A 131 -16.45 -20.06 18.62
CA GLY A 131 -15.69 -20.45 19.80
C GLY A 131 -14.68 -19.41 20.23
N TYR A 132 -14.02 -19.68 21.34
CA TYR A 132 -12.92 -18.87 21.85
C TYR A 132 -11.93 -19.73 22.62
N GLY A 133 -10.66 -19.30 22.65
CA GLY A 133 -9.61 -20.00 23.36
C GLY A 133 -8.46 -19.08 23.79
N VAL A 134 -7.60 -19.63 24.65
CA VAL A 134 -6.40 -18.95 25.14
C VAL A 134 -5.18 -19.77 24.77
N VAL A 135 -4.11 -19.10 24.35
CA VAL A 135 -2.85 -19.74 23.95
C VAL A 135 -1.76 -19.37 24.94
N PHE A 136 -1.20 -20.36 25.62
CA PHE A 136 -0.08 -20.17 26.53
C PHE A 136 1.24 -20.56 25.84
N THR A 137 2.06 -19.57 25.56
CA THR A 137 3.26 -19.76 24.73
C THR A 137 4.46 -20.24 25.54
N ASN A 138 4.46 -20.05 26.85
CA ASN A 138 5.55 -20.44 27.74
C ASN A 138 5.20 -21.54 28.77
N ILE A 139 3.99 -22.11 28.70
CA ILE A 139 3.52 -23.20 29.57
C ILE A 139 3.31 -24.45 28.71
N THR A 140 3.81 -25.61 29.16
CA THR A 140 3.55 -26.91 28.50
C THR A 140 2.34 -27.61 29.11
N ARG A 141 1.67 -28.48 28.34
CA ARG A 141 0.51 -29.24 28.82
C ARG A 141 0.82 -30.09 30.05
N ARG A 142 2.02 -30.69 30.11
CA ARG A 142 2.49 -31.46 31.28
C ARG A 142 2.64 -30.59 32.53
N GLN A 143 3.15 -29.36 32.38
CA GLN A 143 3.28 -28.44 33.50
C GLN A 143 1.91 -27.95 33.97
N TYR A 144 1.01 -27.64 33.06
CA TYR A 144 -0.37 -27.25 33.36
C TYR A 144 -1.14 -28.37 34.11
N GLN A 145 -1.00 -29.63 33.68
CA GLN A 145 -1.64 -30.78 34.35
C GLN A 145 -1.12 -31.04 35.77
N ALA A 146 0.02 -30.48 36.14
CA ALA A 146 0.56 -30.56 37.50
C ALA A 146 0.02 -29.46 38.43
N THR A 147 -0.95 -28.66 37.97
CA THR A 147 -1.55 -27.54 38.71
C THR A 147 -3.07 -27.65 38.77
N ASP A 148 -3.68 -26.97 39.73
CA ASP A 148 -5.14 -26.91 39.93
C ASP A 148 -5.79 -25.75 39.13
N LEU A 149 -5.21 -25.42 37.96
CA LEU A 149 -5.68 -24.32 37.11
C LEU A 149 -6.83 -24.71 36.17
N ASP A 150 -7.28 -25.96 36.20
CA ASP A 150 -8.32 -26.50 35.34
C ASP A 150 -9.71 -25.90 35.59
N GLU A 151 -10.00 -25.50 36.83
CA GLU A 151 -11.21 -24.76 37.15
C GLU A 151 -11.27 -23.35 36.55
N VAL A 152 -10.10 -22.77 36.24
CA VAL A 152 -9.96 -21.39 35.74
C VAL A 152 -9.69 -21.37 34.24
N PHE A 153 -8.88 -22.29 33.73
CA PHE A 153 -8.39 -22.37 32.36
C PHE A 153 -8.69 -23.73 31.73
N PRO A 154 -9.92 -23.98 31.24
CA PRO A 154 -10.31 -25.30 30.77
C PRO A 154 -9.40 -25.85 29.66
N PRO A 155 -8.86 -27.08 29.79
CA PRO A 155 -7.82 -27.60 28.91
C PRO A 155 -8.27 -27.80 27.46
N GLU A 156 -9.57 -27.95 27.22
CA GLU A 156 -10.18 -28.05 25.90
C GLU A 156 -10.27 -26.72 25.15
N ARG A 157 -10.04 -25.59 25.85
CA ARG A 157 -9.99 -24.24 25.27
C ARG A 157 -8.60 -23.60 25.34
N CYS A 158 -7.59 -24.39 25.67
CA CYS A 158 -6.22 -23.94 25.78
C CYS A 158 -5.33 -24.62 24.74
N VAL A 159 -4.42 -23.85 24.13
CA VAL A 159 -3.27 -24.39 23.37
C VAL A 159 -2.00 -24.12 24.17
N PHE A 160 -1.13 -25.12 24.30
CA PHE A 160 0.11 -25.03 25.08
C PHE A 160 1.36 -25.04 24.20
N ARG A 161 2.49 -24.65 24.80
CA ARG A 161 3.79 -24.50 24.12
C ARG A 161 4.21 -25.73 23.32
N ASP A 162 4.03 -26.92 23.88
CA ASP A 162 4.43 -28.20 23.28
C ASP A 162 3.64 -28.54 22.01
N GLU A 163 2.45 -27.96 21.86
CA GLU A 163 1.55 -28.15 20.71
C GLU A 163 1.85 -27.17 19.56
N MET A 164 2.79 -26.25 19.75
CA MET A 164 3.17 -25.20 18.79
C MET A 164 4.62 -25.31 18.32
N THR A 165 5.20 -26.50 18.39
CA THR A 165 6.60 -26.75 17.95
C THR A 165 6.65 -27.13 16.47
N GLU A 166 7.80 -26.99 15.81
CA GLU A 166 7.91 -27.35 14.38
C GLU A 166 7.63 -28.82 14.10
N GLY A 167 7.93 -29.70 15.06
CA GLY A 167 7.69 -31.14 14.99
C GLY A 167 6.34 -31.61 15.53
N SER A 168 5.44 -30.69 15.92
CA SER A 168 4.11 -31.08 16.39
C SER A 168 3.22 -31.53 15.23
N ASP A 169 2.37 -32.52 15.49
CA ASP A 169 1.42 -33.06 14.52
C ASP A 169 0.36 -31.99 14.15
N PRO A 170 0.30 -31.55 12.87
CA PRO A 170 -0.68 -30.58 12.41
C PRO A 170 -2.14 -31.01 12.65
N ASP A 171 -2.44 -32.31 12.55
CA ASP A 171 -3.81 -32.80 12.69
C ASP A 171 -4.27 -32.73 14.15
N ARG A 172 -3.38 -33.03 15.09
CA ARG A 172 -3.65 -32.85 16.52
C ARG A 172 -3.85 -31.38 16.89
N PHE A 173 -3.08 -30.47 16.29
CA PHE A 173 -3.23 -29.03 16.49
C PHE A 173 -4.59 -28.54 15.96
N ARG A 174 -4.98 -28.96 14.76
CA ARG A 174 -6.31 -28.66 14.19
C ARG A 174 -7.44 -29.18 15.07
N GLU A 175 -7.33 -30.43 15.53
CA GLU A 175 -8.35 -31.03 16.40
C GLU A 175 -8.52 -30.23 17.70
N GLN A 176 -7.41 -29.81 18.31
CA GLN A 176 -7.44 -28.99 19.51
C GLN A 176 -8.04 -27.60 19.27
N LEU A 177 -7.70 -26.96 18.14
CA LEU A 177 -8.24 -25.65 17.78
C LEU A 177 -9.76 -25.72 17.53
N TRP A 178 -10.21 -26.73 16.79
CA TRP A 178 -11.63 -26.87 16.43
C TRP A 178 -12.49 -27.42 17.57
N LYS A 179 -11.91 -28.08 18.58
CA LYS A 179 -12.59 -28.40 19.86
C LYS A 179 -13.07 -27.15 20.60
N MET A 180 -12.45 -26.00 20.36
CA MET A 180 -12.84 -24.72 20.96
C MET A 180 -14.14 -24.16 20.37
N VAL A 181 -14.52 -24.63 19.19
CA VAL A 181 -15.68 -24.17 18.43
C VAL A 181 -16.88 -25.05 18.77
N SER A 182 -18.03 -24.41 18.95
CA SER A 182 -19.28 -25.13 19.24
C SER A 182 -19.65 -26.09 18.09
N PRO A 183 -20.34 -27.22 18.35
CA PRO A 183 -20.76 -28.13 17.30
C PRO A 183 -21.57 -27.43 16.22
N ARG A 184 -21.27 -27.75 14.96
CA ARG A 184 -21.95 -27.19 13.80
C ARG A 184 -23.43 -27.58 13.77
N LEU A 185 -24.30 -26.59 13.62
CA LEU A 185 -25.77 -26.75 13.61
C LEU A 185 -26.38 -26.70 12.21
N GLY A 186 -25.60 -26.40 11.16
CA GLY A 186 -26.07 -26.19 9.79
C GLY A 186 -25.04 -26.54 8.71
N PRO A 187 -25.34 -26.29 7.41
CA PRO A 187 -24.41 -26.55 6.32
C PRO A 187 -23.17 -25.64 6.37
N ALA A 188 -22.17 -25.94 5.54
CA ALA A 188 -21.01 -25.06 5.38
C ALA A 188 -21.38 -23.68 4.87
N LEU A 189 -20.56 -22.70 5.22
CA LEU A 189 -20.75 -21.33 4.76
C LEU A 189 -20.64 -21.30 3.23
N SER A 190 -21.67 -20.76 2.59
CA SER A 190 -21.61 -20.45 1.16
C SER A 190 -20.66 -19.29 0.90
N VAL A 191 -20.13 -19.18 -0.32
CA VAL A 191 -19.25 -18.06 -0.71
C VAL A 191 -19.89 -16.68 -0.42
N PRO A 192 -21.17 -16.42 -0.74
CA PRO A 192 -21.82 -15.15 -0.38
C PRO A 192 -21.92 -14.89 1.13
N GLN A 193 -22.08 -15.92 1.95
CA GLN A 193 -22.10 -15.77 3.40
C GLN A 193 -20.71 -15.50 3.96
N LEU A 194 -19.68 -16.14 3.41
CA LEU A 194 -18.29 -15.84 3.74
C LEU A 194 -17.95 -14.37 3.44
N ASP A 195 -18.37 -13.88 2.27
CA ASP A 195 -18.18 -12.49 1.85
C ASP A 195 -18.94 -11.51 2.74
N ARG A 196 -20.11 -11.87 3.27
CA ARG A 196 -20.84 -11.07 4.27
C ARG A 196 -20.17 -11.06 5.64
N ILE A 197 -19.65 -12.19 6.11
CA ILE A 197 -18.89 -12.26 7.35
C ILE A 197 -17.66 -11.35 7.25
N ARG A 198 -16.97 -11.38 6.10
CA ARG A 198 -15.92 -10.40 5.77
C ARG A 198 -16.49 -8.98 5.81
N ALA A 199 -17.59 -8.67 5.12
CA ALA A 199 -18.15 -7.31 5.12
C ALA A 199 -18.58 -6.78 6.52
N LEU A 200 -18.92 -7.65 7.46
CA LEU A 200 -19.41 -7.25 8.79
C LEU A 200 -18.32 -7.18 9.85
N LEU A 201 -17.36 -8.10 9.80
CA LEU A 201 -16.12 -7.97 10.57
C LEU A 201 -15.31 -6.76 10.11
N PHE A 202 -15.58 -6.30 8.90
CA PHE A 202 -14.97 -5.15 8.26
C PHE A 202 -16.01 -4.18 7.69
N PRO A 203 -16.82 -3.44 8.50
CA PRO A 203 -17.75 -2.45 7.98
C PRO A 203 -17.03 -1.30 7.24
N GLU A 204 -15.76 -1.08 7.57
CA GLU A 204 -14.86 -0.12 6.91
C GLU A 204 -14.39 -0.61 5.52
N VAL A 205 -14.47 -1.92 5.22
CA VAL A 205 -14.27 -2.48 3.86
C VAL A 205 -15.40 -2.08 2.90
N ARG A 206 -16.42 -1.36 3.41
CA ARG A 206 -17.49 -0.74 2.60
C ARG A 206 -17.65 0.75 2.82
N VAL A 207 -16.56 1.49 3.09
CA VAL A 207 -16.62 2.92 2.78
C VAL A 207 -16.65 3.07 1.26
N ARG A 208 -17.87 2.98 0.70
CA ARG A 208 -18.29 3.29 -0.68
C ARG A 208 -17.45 2.59 -1.76
N GLN A 209 -17.91 2.63 -3.00
CA GLN A 209 -16.93 2.77 -4.08
C GLN A 209 -16.27 4.13 -3.80
N ILE A 210 -15.27 4.19 -2.91
CA ILE A 210 -14.37 5.33 -2.89
C ILE A 210 -13.63 5.14 -4.21
N ALA A 211 -13.90 6.00 -5.18
CA ALA A 211 -13.00 6.16 -6.30
C ALA A 211 -11.60 6.33 -5.68
N LEU A 212 -10.75 5.31 -5.82
CA LEU A 212 -9.35 5.47 -5.50
C LEU A 212 -8.89 6.71 -6.30
N PRO A 213 -7.92 7.49 -5.82
CA PRO A 213 -7.34 8.58 -6.62
C PRO A 213 -6.86 8.15 -8.03
N PHE A 214 -6.84 6.84 -8.29
CA PHE A 214 -6.39 6.17 -9.50
C PHE A 214 -7.48 5.33 -10.21
N ASP A 215 -8.67 5.15 -9.63
CA ASP A 215 -9.76 4.40 -10.26
C ASP A 215 -10.74 5.36 -10.94
N GLU A 216 -10.78 5.31 -12.28
CA GLU A 216 -11.88 5.88 -13.05
C GLU A 216 -13.10 4.96 -12.94
N ALA A 217 -14.30 5.55 -12.86
CA ALA A 217 -15.58 4.87 -12.66
C ALA A 217 -15.75 3.63 -13.56
N GLU A 218 -15.73 2.44 -12.96
CA GLU A 218 -15.99 1.19 -13.68
C GLU A 218 -17.46 1.06 -14.08
N PRO A 219 -17.72 0.53 -15.29
CA PRO A 219 -18.77 -0.46 -15.42
C PRO A 219 -18.30 -1.78 -16.06
N ALA A 220 -18.63 -2.86 -15.33
CA ALA A 220 -18.75 -4.29 -15.67
C ALA A 220 -17.48 -5.19 -15.61
N PRO A 221 -17.60 -6.41 -15.02
CA PRO A 221 -16.67 -6.88 -13.99
C PRO A 221 -15.88 -8.14 -14.37
N SER A 222 -14.64 -8.25 -13.87
CA SER A 222 -13.91 -9.52 -13.79
C SER A 222 -13.73 -9.92 -12.32
N PRO A 223 -14.48 -10.92 -11.81
CA PRO A 223 -14.57 -11.23 -10.38
C PRO A 223 -13.28 -11.75 -9.71
N LEU A 224 -12.19 -11.93 -10.45
CA LEU A 224 -10.89 -12.39 -9.96
C LEU A 224 -9.85 -11.27 -9.83
N ALA A 225 -9.94 -10.21 -10.64
CA ALA A 225 -9.01 -9.08 -10.60
C ALA A 225 -9.33 -8.13 -9.44
N ASP A 226 -10.62 -7.84 -9.21
CA ASP A 226 -11.10 -6.95 -8.14
C ASP A 226 -10.76 -7.51 -6.76
N ARG A 227 -10.90 -8.83 -6.58
CA ARG A 227 -10.56 -9.51 -5.31
C ARG A 227 -9.10 -9.38 -4.91
N ILE A 228 -8.20 -9.21 -5.87
CA ILE A 228 -6.77 -9.08 -5.64
C ILE A 228 -6.44 -7.63 -5.28
N LEU A 229 -7.03 -6.66 -5.99
CA LEU A 229 -6.90 -5.22 -5.70
C LEU A 229 -7.52 -4.86 -4.33
N ASP A 230 -8.71 -5.37 -4.00
CA ASP A 230 -9.39 -5.15 -2.73
C ASP A 230 -8.59 -5.66 -1.52
N VAL A 231 -7.91 -6.81 -1.67
CA VAL A 231 -7.06 -7.39 -0.61
C VAL A 231 -5.74 -6.60 -0.50
N MET A 232 -5.25 -6.02 -1.59
CA MET A 232 -4.03 -5.22 -1.63
C MET A 232 -4.22 -3.85 -0.98
N ASP A 233 -5.35 -3.20 -1.23
CA ASP A 233 -5.72 -1.93 -0.61
C ASP A 233 -5.86 -2.05 0.91
N LEU A 234 -6.42 -3.18 1.37
CA LEU A 234 -6.49 -3.51 2.79
C LEU A 234 -5.10 -3.65 3.43
N GLN A 235 -4.12 -4.28 2.75
CA GLN A 235 -2.76 -4.39 3.28
C GLN A 235 -2.07 -3.03 3.37
N GLN A 236 -2.27 -2.18 2.37
CA GLN A 236 -1.68 -0.84 2.30
C GLN A 236 -2.30 0.10 3.34
N GLU A 237 -3.62 0.00 3.56
CA GLU A 237 -4.32 0.74 4.60
C GLU A 237 -3.89 0.28 6.01
N LEU A 238 -3.84 -1.03 6.27
CA LEU A 238 -3.38 -1.57 7.56
C LEU A 238 -1.95 -1.14 7.86
N LEU A 239 -1.08 -1.15 6.84
CA LEU A 239 0.29 -0.63 6.97
C LEU A 239 0.26 0.86 7.30
N ALA A 240 -0.52 1.67 6.57
CA ALA A 240 -0.64 3.10 6.81
C ALA A 240 -1.10 3.42 8.24
N ARG A 241 -2.06 2.66 8.78
CA ARG A 241 -2.55 2.83 10.16
C ARG A 241 -1.49 2.41 11.19
N ASN A 242 -0.77 1.32 10.94
CA ASN A 242 0.20 0.73 11.87
C ASN A 242 1.62 1.31 11.82
N LEU A 243 1.89 2.31 10.97
CA LEU A 243 3.20 2.98 10.90
C LEU A 243 3.65 3.61 12.23
N GLY A 244 2.74 3.85 13.18
CA GLY A 244 3.07 4.42 14.50
C GLY A 244 3.47 5.89 14.46
N GLU A 245 4.00 6.43 15.56
CA GLU A 245 4.36 7.86 15.69
C GLU A 245 5.82 8.15 15.28
N GLY A 246 6.16 9.44 15.15
CA GLY A 246 7.51 9.91 14.81
C GLY A 246 7.82 9.93 13.30
N HIS A 247 9.07 10.25 12.94
CA HIS A 247 9.52 10.25 11.55
C HIS A 247 9.57 8.82 10.99
N ARG A 248 8.99 8.62 9.80
CA ARG A 248 8.88 7.34 9.11
C ARG A 248 9.32 7.48 7.66
N ILE A 249 9.98 6.44 7.17
CA ILE A 249 10.36 6.32 5.77
C ILE A 249 9.74 5.05 5.20
N VAL A 250 8.96 5.18 4.12
CA VAL A 250 8.45 4.06 3.36
C VAL A 250 9.19 4.02 2.04
N ARG A 251 10.03 3.01 1.87
CA ARG A 251 10.69 2.70 0.61
C ARG A 251 9.83 1.71 -0.14
N GLY A 252 9.70 1.86 -1.44
CA GLY A 252 9.00 0.87 -2.23
C GLY A 252 9.40 0.90 -3.68
N VAL A 253 9.30 -0.25 -4.32
CA VAL A 253 9.47 -0.41 -5.77
C VAL A 253 8.35 0.34 -6.52
N ALA A 254 8.57 0.65 -7.80
CA ALA A 254 7.52 1.25 -8.62
C ALA A 254 6.25 0.38 -8.58
N GLY A 255 5.07 0.98 -8.43
CA GLY A 255 3.80 0.23 -8.42
C GLY A 255 3.46 -0.49 -7.12
N SER A 256 4.15 -0.22 -6.01
CA SER A 256 3.89 -0.87 -4.71
C SER A 256 2.77 -0.25 -3.85
N GLY A 257 2.03 0.75 -4.36
CA GLY A 257 0.96 1.41 -3.59
C GLY A 257 1.42 2.53 -2.65
N LYS A 258 2.65 3.02 -2.83
CA LYS A 258 3.26 4.13 -2.09
C LYS A 258 2.35 5.35 -1.88
N THR A 259 1.79 5.89 -2.97
CA THR A 259 0.87 7.04 -2.92
C THR A 259 -0.45 6.71 -2.23
N LEU A 260 -0.90 5.45 -2.29
CA LEU A 260 -2.12 5.01 -1.61
C LEU A 260 -1.92 4.92 -0.09
N ILE A 261 -0.79 4.38 0.36
CA ILE A 261 -0.38 4.38 1.77
C ILE A 261 -0.32 5.82 2.30
N LEU A 262 0.20 6.75 1.50
CA LEU A 262 0.25 8.16 1.86
C LEU A 262 -1.15 8.75 2.02
N ALA A 263 -2.07 8.47 1.09
CA ALA A 263 -3.46 8.93 1.15
C ALA A 263 -4.19 8.40 2.40
N PHE A 264 -4.11 7.09 2.67
CA PHE A 264 -4.71 6.50 3.87
C PHE A 264 -4.09 7.04 5.16
N ARG A 265 -2.78 7.29 5.17
CA ARG A 265 -2.11 7.89 6.33
C ARG A 265 -2.56 9.33 6.56
N ALA A 266 -2.69 10.13 5.50
CA ALA A 266 -3.16 11.51 5.58
C ALA A 266 -4.56 11.57 6.20
N GLU A 267 -5.48 10.73 5.71
CA GLU A 267 -6.84 10.62 6.25
C GLU A 267 -6.84 10.23 7.73
N HIS A 268 -6.09 9.17 8.08
CA HIS A 268 -6.03 8.68 9.46
C HIS A 268 -5.50 9.75 10.42
N LEU A 269 -4.41 10.44 10.04
CA LEU A 269 -3.83 11.51 10.85
C LEU A 269 -4.77 12.72 10.93
N ALA A 270 -5.45 13.09 9.84
CA ALA A 270 -6.37 14.23 9.84
C ALA A 270 -7.55 14.06 10.81
N ARG A 271 -8.02 12.82 11.00
CA ARG A 271 -9.09 12.51 11.96
C ARG A 271 -8.65 12.71 13.41
N LEU A 272 -7.38 12.44 13.71
CA LEU A 272 -6.80 12.54 15.06
C LEU A 272 -6.19 13.93 15.34
N ALA A 273 -5.81 14.65 14.29
CA ALA A 273 -5.08 15.90 14.38
C ALA A 273 -5.95 17.09 14.78
N SER A 274 -5.31 17.99 15.51
CA SER A 274 -5.84 19.28 15.94
C SER A 274 -5.47 20.41 14.97
N ARG A 275 -4.30 20.30 14.33
CA ARG A 275 -3.78 21.17 13.27
C ARG A 275 -3.89 20.48 11.91
N PRO A 276 -3.82 21.22 10.80
CA PRO A 276 -3.86 20.61 9.47
C PRO A 276 -2.69 19.64 9.24
N VAL A 277 -2.95 18.66 8.37
CA VAL A 277 -1.98 17.72 7.82
C VAL A 277 -1.56 18.20 6.44
N LEU A 278 -0.26 18.28 6.17
CA LEU A 278 0.28 18.71 4.88
C LEU A 278 0.73 17.51 4.06
N VAL A 279 0.30 17.46 2.79
CA VAL A 279 0.77 16.50 1.78
C VAL A 279 1.51 17.25 0.68
N LEU A 280 2.79 16.93 0.51
CA LEU A 280 3.68 17.52 -0.48
C LEU A 280 3.97 16.53 -1.61
N CYS A 281 3.66 16.93 -2.84
CA CYS A 281 3.99 16.18 -4.04
C CYS A 281 5.00 16.94 -4.92
N TYR A 282 5.70 16.22 -5.80
CA TYR A 282 6.53 16.87 -6.82
C TYR A 282 5.73 17.29 -8.06
N ALA A 283 4.87 16.39 -8.57
CA ALA A 283 4.12 16.60 -9.80
C ALA A 283 2.67 17.09 -9.56
N ASN A 284 2.21 18.03 -10.39
CA ASN A 284 0.84 18.58 -10.33
C ASN A 284 -0.26 17.53 -10.54
N GLY A 285 -0.01 16.50 -11.36
CA GLY A 285 -1.00 15.46 -11.66
C GLY A 285 -1.37 14.61 -10.45
N ILE A 286 -0.37 14.19 -9.66
CA ILE A 286 -0.59 13.42 -8.43
C ILE A 286 -1.26 14.28 -7.36
N ALA A 287 -0.82 15.54 -7.21
CA ALA A 287 -1.39 16.47 -6.24
C ALA A 287 -2.90 16.67 -6.45
N GLY A 288 -3.35 16.89 -7.70
CA GLY A 288 -4.78 17.05 -8.00
C GLY A 288 -5.61 15.80 -7.73
N ARG A 289 -5.05 14.60 -7.99
CA ARG A 289 -5.73 13.32 -7.69
C ARG A 289 -5.88 13.11 -6.18
N LEU A 290 -4.82 13.37 -5.41
CA LEU A 290 -4.86 13.28 -3.95
C LEU A 290 -5.81 14.31 -3.35
N GLU A 291 -5.86 15.53 -3.88
CA GLU A 291 -6.81 16.56 -3.44
C GLU A 291 -8.26 16.11 -3.62
N ASN A 292 -8.62 15.59 -4.81
CA ASN A 292 -9.94 15.02 -5.05
C ASN A 292 -10.24 13.85 -4.11
N ALA A 293 -9.28 12.95 -3.90
CA ALA A 293 -9.45 11.82 -2.99
C ALA A 293 -9.68 12.26 -1.53
N MET A 294 -9.06 13.36 -1.08
CA MET A 294 -9.31 13.90 0.27
C MET A 294 -10.70 14.54 0.38
N GLN A 295 -11.20 15.18 -0.69
CA GLN A 295 -12.56 15.72 -0.76
C GLN A 295 -13.62 14.61 -0.71
N ASP A 296 -13.44 13.54 -1.49
CA ASP A 296 -14.35 12.39 -1.48
C ASP A 296 -14.43 11.71 -0.11
N ARG A 297 -13.37 11.84 0.69
CA ARG A 297 -13.24 11.31 2.05
C ARG A 297 -13.71 12.26 3.15
N GLY A 298 -14.10 13.49 2.82
CA GLY A 298 -14.63 14.47 3.77
C GLY A 298 -13.59 15.00 4.77
N VAL A 299 -12.32 15.07 4.37
CA VAL A 299 -11.19 15.57 5.20
C VAL A 299 -10.49 16.77 4.56
N GLU A 300 -11.10 17.40 3.55
CA GLU A 300 -10.57 18.53 2.79
C GLU A 300 -10.22 19.75 3.65
N ASP A 301 -10.99 20.00 4.73
CA ASP A 301 -10.74 21.12 5.63
C ASP A 301 -9.50 20.92 6.52
N LYS A 302 -9.02 19.68 6.63
CA LYS A 302 -7.90 19.29 7.50
C LYS A 302 -6.66 18.84 6.74
N VAL A 303 -6.79 18.39 5.49
CA VAL A 303 -5.66 17.93 4.68
C VAL A 303 -5.37 18.94 3.58
N ILE A 304 -4.18 19.52 3.62
CA ILE A 304 -3.70 20.46 2.60
C ILE A 304 -2.80 19.68 1.65
N VAL A 305 -3.24 19.52 0.40
CA VAL A 305 -2.46 18.88 -0.66
C VAL A 305 -1.90 19.95 -1.58
N SER A 306 -0.60 19.93 -1.84
CA SER A 306 0.04 20.88 -2.77
C SER A 306 1.31 20.30 -3.37
N THR A 307 1.73 20.84 -4.51
CA THR A 307 3.13 20.65 -4.90
C THR A 307 4.05 21.44 -3.99
N PHE A 308 5.29 20.98 -3.83
CA PHE A 308 6.29 21.66 -3.01
C PHE A 308 6.49 23.12 -3.43
N HIS A 309 6.64 23.38 -4.73
CA HIS A 309 6.85 24.73 -5.24
C HIS A 309 5.62 25.61 -4.97
N SER A 310 4.41 25.15 -5.31
CA SER A 310 3.18 25.93 -5.05
C SER A 310 3.00 26.24 -3.56
N TRP A 311 3.38 25.31 -2.69
CA TRP A 311 3.35 25.52 -1.24
C TRP A 311 4.35 26.60 -0.80
N CYS A 312 5.59 26.59 -1.31
CA CYS A 312 6.58 27.64 -1.04
C CYS A 312 6.07 29.03 -1.46
N TRP A 313 5.50 29.15 -2.66
CA TRP A 313 4.94 30.42 -3.13
C TRP A 313 3.75 30.90 -2.29
N ASN A 314 2.90 29.98 -1.82
CA ASN A 314 1.82 30.31 -0.90
C ASN A 314 2.38 30.81 0.44
N MET A 315 3.45 30.22 0.96
CA MET A 315 4.10 30.72 2.18
C MET A 315 4.64 32.14 2.01
N LEU A 316 5.35 32.42 0.91
CA LEU A 316 5.85 33.78 0.65
C LEU A 316 4.72 34.80 0.61
N ARG A 317 3.60 34.47 -0.05
CA ARG A 317 2.42 35.33 -0.11
C ARG A 317 1.76 35.53 1.26
N THR A 318 1.57 34.46 2.02
CA THR A 318 0.88 34.50 3.33
C THR A 318 1.64 35.33 4.35
N TYR A 319 2.98 35.27 4.34
CA TYR A 319 3.85 35.99 5.28
C TYR A 319 4.40 37.30 4.71
N ASP A 320 3.87 37.76 3.56
CA ASP A 320 4.26 39.00 2.87
C ASP A 320 5.78 39.13 2.63
N ILE A 321 6.40 38.02 2.26
CA ILE A 321 7.84 37.97 1.93
C ILE A 321 7.98 38.23 0.42
N PRO A 322 8.87 39.16 0.01
CA PRO A 322 9.11 39.46 -1.39
C PRO A 322 9.50 38.21 -2.18
N ALA A 323 8.68 37.87 -3.17
CA ALA A 323 8.89 36.70 -4.01
C ALA A 323 9.58 37.13 -5.33
N PRO A 324 10.51 36.32 -5.87
CA PRO A 324 11.28 36.70 -7.06
C PRO A 324 10.37 36.86 -8.28
N SER A 325 10.47 37.99 -8.97
CA SER A 325 9.59 38.29 -10.09
C SER A 325 10.19 37.84 -11.42
N GLU A 326 9.33 37.67 -12.44
CA GLU A 326 9.78 37.41 -13.83
C GLU A 326 10.66 38.52 -14.40
N ARG A 327 10.54 39.74 -13.85
CA ARG A 327 11.36 40.88 -14.26
C ARG A 327 12.79 40.77 -13.74
N ASP A 328 12.95 40.15 -12.57
CA ASP A 328 14.25 40.01 -11.91
C ASP A 328 14.99 38.75 -12.37
N ILE A 329 14.25 37.65 -12.55
CA ILE A 329 14.78 36.36 -13.00
C ILE A 329 13.88 35.83 -14.13
N PRO A 330 14.29 36.01 -15.40
CA PRO A 330 13.52 35.55 -16.55
C PRO A 330 13.49 34.02 -16.69
N ASP A 331 14.55 33.34 -16.24
CA ASP A 331 14.61 31.88 -16.28
C ASP A 331 13.65 31.27 -15.25
N TYR A 332 12.79 30.37 -15.73
CA TYR A 332 11.75 29.76 -14.90
C TYR A 332 12.32 28.87 -13.79
N GLY A 333 13.38 28.11 -14.08
CA GLY A 333 14.01 27.19 -13.15
C GLY A 333 14.77 27.93 -12.05
N GLU A 334 15.56 28.93 -12.42
CA GLU A 334 16.28 29.78 -11.47
C GLU A 334 15.32 30.56 -10.57
N ARG A 335 14.21 31.07 -11.12
CA ARG A 335 13.18 31.76 -10.35
C ARG A 335 12.51 30.84 -9.32
N LEU A 336 12.23 29.59 -9.68
CA LEU A 336 11.71 28.59 -8.75
C LEU A 336 12.69 28.31 -7.61
N ALA A 337 13.97 28.10 -7.93
CA ALA A 337 15.01 27.86 -6.94
C ALA A 337 15.17 29.05 -5.97
N ALA A 338 15.20 30.27 -6.51
CA ALA A 338 15.26 31.50 -5.72
C ALA A 338 14.05 31.67 -4.78
N GLY A 339 12.85 31.31 -5.25
CA GLY A 339 11.64 31.35 -4.43
C GLY A 339 11.70 30.36 -3.26
N VAL A 340 12.19 29.14 -3.49
CA VAL A 340 12.41 28.16 -2.42
C VAL A 340 13.46 28.65 -1.42
N GLN A 341 14.57 29.22 -1.89
CA GLN A 341 15.61 29.75 -1.02
C GLN A 341 15.09 30.88 -0.12
N ALA A 342 14.25 31.77 -0.66
CA ALA A 342 13.62 32.83 0.13
C ALA A 342 12.77 32.28 1.30
N VAL A 343 12.05 31.18 1.07
CA VAL A 343 11.30 30.49 2.14
C VAL A 343 12.25 29.89 3.18
N ILE A 344 13.32 29.21 2.75
CA ILE A 344 14.32 28.63 3.65
C ILE A 344 14.92 29.72 4.55
N ASP A 345 15.33 30.84 3.96
CA ASP A 345 15.92 31.97 4.68
C ASP A 345 14.92 32.61 5.65
N ALA A 346 13.67 32.77 5.23
CA ALA A 346 12.61 33.33 6.07
C ALA A 346 12.28 32.44 7.28
N VAL A 347 12.29 31.12 7.11
CA VAL A 347 12.12 30.16 8.23
C VAL A 347 13.32 30.21 9.16
N GLN A 348 14.54 30.29 8.63
CA GLN A 348 15.75 30.42 9.46
C GLN A 348 15.78 31.73 10.26
N ARG A 349 15.24 32.81 9.69
CA ARG A 349 15.11 34.12 10.36
C ARG A 349 13.90 34.20 11.30
N GLY A 350 13.06 33.15 11.37
CA GLY A 350 11.87 33.12 12.20
C GLY A 350 10.71 33.99 11.69
N LEU A 351 10.76 34.47 10.45
CA LEU A 351 9.68 35.21 9.82
C LEU A 351 8.49 34.29 9.47
N ILE A 352 8.80 33.04 9.13
CA ILE A 352 7.83 31.96 8.99
C ILE A 352 8.00 31.02 10.18
N PRO A 353 6.96 30.81 11.02
CA PRO A 353 7.04 29.90 12.16
C PRO A 353 7.15 28.45 11.69
N GLY A 354 7.96 27.64 12.39
CA GLY A 354 7.97 26.18 12.21
C GLY A 354 6.80 25.49 12.92
N GLY A 355 6.65 24.18 12.73
CA GLY A 355 5.65 23.39 13.46
C GLY A 355 4.18 23.72 13.15
N GLN A 356 3.89 24.24 11.96
CA GLN A 356 2.53 24.66 11.56
C GLN A 356 1.58 23.48 11.34
N TYR A 357 2.09 22.28 11.10
CA TYR A 357 1.29 21.10 10.75
C TYR A 357 1.46 19.98 11.76
N ASP A 358 0.38 19.32 12.15
CA ASP A 358 0.46 18.16 13.05
C ASP A 358 1.14 16.97 12.37
N ALA A 359 1.08 16.89 11.04
CA ALA A 359 1.86 15.96 10.26
C ALA A 359 2.22 16.50 8.87
N VAL A 360 3.37 16.07 8.35
CA VAL A 360 3.80 16.32 6.97
C VAL A 360 4.06 14.98 6.28
N LEU A 361 3.50 14.81 5.08
CA LEU A 361 3.67 13.63 4.26
C LEU A 361 4.26 14.04 2.91
N ILE A 362 5.30 13.36 2.47
CA ILE A 362 6.03 13.69 1.23
C ILE A 362 5.94 12.50 0.29
N ASP A 363 5.32 12.71 -0.88
CA ASP A 363 5.29 11.74 -1.97
C ASP A 363 6.45 11.97 -2.96
N GLU A 364 6.93 10.89 -3.57
CA GLU A 364 8.02 10.91 -4.55
C GLU A 364 9.25 11.71 -4.05
N ALA A 365 9.66 11.49 -2.80
CA ALA A 365 10.71 12.26 -2.14
C ALA A 365 12.09 12.18 -2.82
N HIS A 366 12.31 11.20 -3.70
CA HIS A 366 13.50 11.13 -4.56
C HIS A 366 13.60 12.28 -5.57
N ASP A 367 12.52 13.01 -5.84
CA ASP A 367 12.55 14.20 -6.68
C ASP A 367 12.92 15.48 -5.92
N PHE A 368 13.00 15.44 -4.59
CA PHE A 368 13.27 16.60 -3.74
C PHE A 368 14.77 16.81 -3.50
N GLU A 369 15.18 18.07 -3.36
CA GLU A 369 16.52 18.39 -2.86
C GLU A 369 16.63 18.10 -1.35
N PRO A 370 17.82 17.74 -0.84
CA PRO A 370 18.03 17.51 0.59
C PRO A 370 17.59 18.70 1.46
N GLN A 371 17.84 19.93 1.01
CA GLN A 371 17.44 21.13 1.73
C GLN A 371 15.91 21.32 1.79
N TRP A 372 15.18 20.83 0.79
CA TRP A 372 13.72 20.89 0.75
C TRP A 372 13.09 19.92 1.76
N LEU A 373 13.68 18.73 1.88
CA LEU A 373 13.29 17.73 2.88
C LEU A 373 13.55 18.26 4.31
N ALA A 374 14.68 18.94 4.52
CA ALA A 374 14.98 19.58 5.80
C ALA A 374 14.00 20.72 6.13
N LEU A 375 13.58 21.50 5.13
CA LEU A 375 12.54 22.53 5.29
C LEU A 375 11.21 21.90 5.70
N ALA A 376 10.78 20.84 5.02
CA ALA A 376 9.53 20.14 5.33
C ALA A 376 9.53 19.53 6.74
N ALA A 377 10.67 18.96 7.19
CA ALA A 377 10.81 18.42 8.54
C ALA A 377 10.63 19.49 9.64
N LYS A 378 11.09 20.74 9.41
CA LYS A 378 10.92 21.86 10.35
C LYS A 378 9.46 22.34 10.49
N MET A 379 8.60 21.97 9.56
CA MET A 379 7.19 22.39 9.55
C MET A 379 6.28 21.44 10.35
N VAL A 380 6.81 20.28 10.74
CA VAL A 380 6.10 19.30 11.58
C VAL A 380 6.07 19.78 13.03
N ASN A 381 4.92 19.63 13.67
CA ASN A 381 4.73 19.93 15.08
C ASN A 381 5.78 19.14 15.92
N PRO A 382 6.58 19.82 16.76
CA PRO A 382 7.60 19.16 17.58
C PRO A 382 7.05 18.11 18.55
N ASP A 383 5.79 18.23 18.95
CA ASP A 383 5.15 17.31 19.89
C ASP A 383 4.76 15.99 19.22
N THR A 384 4.21 16.05 18.01
CA THR A 384 3.75 14.85 17.27
C THR A 384 4.88 14.18 16.49
N LYS A 385 5.89 14.96 16.05
CA LYS A 385 6.99 14.54 15.17
C LYS A 385 6.51 13.66 14.00
N SER A 386 5.31 13.89 13.47
CA SER A 386 4.70 13.00 12.47
C SER A 386 5.13 13.41 11.07
N LEU A 387 6.22 12.82 10.60
CA LEU A 387 6.74 12.99 9.23
C LEU A 387 6.71 11.65 8.51
N LEU A 388 6.04 11.55 7.37
CA LEU A 388 6.11 10.37 6.50
C LEU A 388 6.80 10.74 5.18
N ILE A 389 7.87 10.04 4.85
CA ILE A 389 8.59 10.20 3.59
C ILE A 389 8.42 8.92 2.77
N VAL A 390 7.91 9.08 1.56
CA VAL A 390 7.73 7.98 0.62
C VAL A 390 8.77 8.10 -0.50
N TYR A 391 9.57 7.05 -0.67
CA TYR A 391 10.79 7.08 -1.49
C TYR A 391 10.88 5.87 -2.44
N ASP A 392 11.34 6.10 -3.68
CA ASP A 392 11.61 5.05 -4.67
C ASP A 392 13.07 5.09 -5.11
N ASP A 393 13.82 4.03 -4.77
CA ASP A 393 15.26 3.98 -5.01
C ASP A 393 15.60 3.84 -6.50
N ALA A 394 14.83 3.07 -7.27
CA ALA A 394 15.08 2.88 -8.69
C ALA A 394 14.88 4.19 -9.48
N GLN A 395 13.92 5.01 -9.05
CA GLN A 395 13.64 6.31 -9.68
C GLN A 395 14.58 7.43 -9.23
N ALA A 396 15.20 7.34 -8.05
CA ALA A 396 16.15 8.35 -7.56
C ALA A 396 17.44 8.41 -8.40
N ILE A 397 17.92 7.24 -8.84
CA ILE A 397 19.17 7.12 -9.60
C ILE A 397 19.02 7.73 -11.00
N TYR A 398 17.79 7.88 -11.51
CA TYR A 398 17.48 8.58 -12.78
C TYR A 398 18.02 10.02 -12.84
N LYS A 399 18.35 10.64 -11.69
CA LYS A 399 18.94 11.99 -11.64
C LYS A 399 20.44 11.99 -11.29
N GLY A 400 21.10 10.83 -11.24
CA GLY A 400 22.49 10.72 -10.78
C GLY A 400 22.68 11.14 -9.31
N ARG A 401 21.61 11.14 -8.51
CA ARG A 401 21.64 11.62 -7.12
C ARG A 401 21.93 10.49 -6.15
N ALA A 402 22.97 10.68 -5.35
CA ALA A 402 23.22 9.85 -4.18
C ALA A 402 22.08 10.03 -3.17
N ARG A 403 21.71 8.94 -2.49
CA ARG A 403 20.70 8.96 -1.44
C ARG A 403 21.08 9.97 -0.34
N PRO A 404 20.13 10.82 0.11
CA PRO A 404 20.39 11.75 1.19
C PRO A 404 20.61 11.03 2.53
N VAL A 405 21.55 11.53 3.34
CA VAL A 405 21.77 11.04 4.70
C VAL A 405 20.71 11.65 5.62
N TRP A 406 19.64 10.90 5.90
CA TRP A 406 18.45 11.37 6.64
C TRP A 406 18.78 12.05 7.99
N ARG A 407 19.75 11.51 8.75
CA ARG A 407 20.17 12.09 10.03
C ARG A 407 20.73 13.50 9.89
N GLN A 408 21.44 13.81 8.79
CA GLN A 408 21.99 15.14 8.54
C GLN A 408 20.89 16.16 8.22
N LEU A 409 19.71 15.69 7.79
CA LEU A 409 18.55 16.53 7.49
C LEU A 409 17.62 16.72 8.69
N GLY A 410 18.00 16.23 9.87
CA GLY A 410 17.16 16.27 11.07
C GLY A 410 16.03 15.23 11.06
N ILE A 411 16.11 14.21 10.20
CA ILE A 411 15.08 13.17 10.06
C ILE A 411 15.47 11.94 10.89
N GLU A 412 14.89 11.82 12.08
CA GLU A 412 15.06 10.70 13.04
C GLU A 412 14.30 9.41 12.65
N ALA A 413 14.60 8.82 11.49
CA ALA A 413 13.91 7.60 11.00
C ALA A 413 14.74 6.30 11.12
N SER A 414 15.86 6.31 11.84
CA SER A 414 16.76 5.15 11.99
C SER A 414 16.01 3.94 12.60
N GLY A 415 15.99 2.80 11.90
CA GLY A 415 15.23 1.61 12.33
C GLY A 415 13.71 1.73 12.19
N ARG A 416 13.20 2.80 11.54
CA ARG A 416 11.77 3.05 11.28
C ARG A 416 11.47 3.15 9.79
N THR A 417 12.25 2.41 9.00
CA THR A 417 12.11 2.32 7.55
C THR A 417 11.33 1.07 7.19
N THR A 418 10.22 1.23 6.47
CA THR A 418 9.42 0.12 5.94
C THR A 418 9.75 -0.07 4.47
N VAL A 419 9.92 -1.31 4.02
CA VAL A 419 10.29 -1.66 2.65
C VAL A 419 9.16 -2.43 1.96
N LEU A 420 8.63 -1.88 0.87
CA LEU A 420 7.61 -2.50 0.02
C LEU A 420 8.27 -3.14 -1.20
N LYS A 421 8.26 -4.46 -1.25
CA LYS A 421 8.97 -5.24 -2.27
C LYS A 421 8.10 -5.70 -3.44
N VAL A 422 6.78 -5.70 -3.24
CA VAL A 422 5.82 -6.25 -4.19
C VAL A 422 5.31 -5.14 -5.11
N ASN A 423 5.29 -5.41 -6.41
CA ASN A 423 4.66 -4.55 -7.40
C ASN A 423 3.22 -5.02 -7.63
N TYR A 424 2.25 -4.14 -7.40
CA TYR A 424 0.82 -4.42 -7.56
C TYR A 424 0.24 -3.80 -8.85
N ARG A 425 1.02 -2.96 -9.52
CA ARG A 425 0.64 -2.21 -10.72
C ARG A 425 0.75 -3.05 -11.98
N ASN A 426 1.93 -3.63 -12.21
CA ASN A 426 2.30 -4.24 -13.48
C ASN A 426 2.02 -5.75 -13.46
N THR A 427 1.78 -6.34 -14.63
CA THR A 427 1.81 -7.80 -14.77
C THR A 427 3.23 -8.34 -14.59
N SER A 428 3.37 -9.61 -14.20
CA SER A 428 4.67 -10.27 -14.04
C SER A 428 5.47 -10.23 -15.33
N GLN A 429 4.82 -10.32 -16.49
CA GLN A 429 5.41 -10.25 -17.83
C GLN A 429 6.02 -8.86 -18.10
N ILE A 430 5.24 -7.79 -17.89
CA ILE A 430 5.72 -6.39 -18.07
C ILE A 430 6.89 -6.12 -17.13
N LEU A 431 6.76 -6.52 -15.86
CA LEU A 431 7.80 -6.31 -14.86
C LEU A 431 9.08 -7.05 -15.21
N ARG A 432 8.98 -8.32 -15.60
CA ARG A 432 10.13 -9.14 -16.01
C ARG A 432 10.82 -8.55 -17.23
N PHE A 433 10.06 -8.11 -18.22
CA PHE A 433 10.59 -7.46 -19.42
C PHE A 433 11.34 -6.16 -19.07
N ALA A 434 10.74 -5.29 -18.26
CA ALA A 434 11.37 -4.05 -17.81
C ALA A 434 12.65 -4.31 -16.99
N CYS A 435 12.59 -5.25 -16.03
CA CYS A 435 13.75 -5.60 -15.21
C CYS A 435 14.88 -6.22 -16.04
N LYS A 436 14.58 -7.03 -17.07
CA LYS A 436 15.58 -7.58 -17.98
C LYS A 436 16.32 -6.47 -18.74
N LEU A 437 15.59 -5.48 -19.24
CA LEU A 437 16.17 -4.32 -19.93
C LEU A 437 17.14 -3.55 -19.02
N ALA A 438 16.78 -3.37 -17.75
CA ALA A 438 17.48 -2.48 -16.82
C ALA A 438 18.43 -3.18 -15.83
N ALA A 439 18.66 -4.49 -15.98
CA ALA A 439 19.39 -5.32 -15.01
C ALA A 439 20.80 -4.80 -14.68
N ASP A 440 21.58 -4.37 -15.67
CA ASP A 440 22.97 -3.93 -15.42
C ASP A 440 23.06 -2.47 -14.94
N VAL A 441 21.99 -1.69 -15.12
CA VAL A 441 21.95 -0.24 -14.81
C VAL A 441 21.34 0.04 -13.43
N LEU A 442 20.42 -0.82 -12.99
CA LEU A 442 19.74 -0.71 -11.69
C LEU A 442 20.39 -1.56 -10.59
N GLY A 443 21.46 -2.30 -10.90
CA GLY A 443 22.13 -3.23 -9.98
C GLY A 443 21.42 -4.59 -9.87
N ALA A 444 22.17 -5.63 -9.49
CA ALA A 444 21.66 -7.00 -9.47
C ALA A 444 20.44 -7.17 -8.51
N PRO A 445 19.39 -7.91 -8.93
CA PRO A 445 18.28 -8.25 -8.05
C PRO A 445 18.78 -9.12 -6.89
N GLY A 446 18.51 -8.71 -5.65
CA GLY A 446 18.67 -9.58 -4.48
C GLY A 446 19.87 -9.29 -3.56
N LEU A 447 20.19 -8.03 -3.25
CA LEU A 447 21.03 -7.74 -2.08
C LEU A 447 20.15 -7.46 -0.85
N CYS A 448 20.27 -8.38 0.10
CA CYS A 448 19.66 -8.52 1.43
C CYS A 448 18.90 -7.30 2.00
N ALA A 449 17.72 -7.60 2.59
CA ALA A 449 16.84 -6.67 3.30
C ALA A 449 17.49 -5.89 4.45
N ASP A 450 18.72 -6.23 4.84
CA ASP A 450 19.46 -5.62 5.94
C ASP A 450 20.41 -4.50 5.49
N ASN A 451 20.59 -4.29 4.19
CA ASN A 451 21.46 -3.23 3.68
C ASN A 451 20.63 -2.00 3.32
N GLU A 452 20.65 -0.98 4.18
CA GLU A 452 19.94 0.29 3.93
C GLU A 452 20.38 0.96 2.62
N GLU A 453 21.55 0.61 2.07
CA GLU A 453 22.10 1.16 0.82
C GLU A 453 21.72 0.37 -0.45
N ALA A 454 21.12 -0.82 -0.34
CA ALA A 454 20.78 -1.64 -1.51
C ALA A 454 19.59 -1.05 -2.28
N ILE A 455 19.67 -1.10 -3.63
CA ILE A 455 18.59 -0.70 -4.53
C ILE A 455 17.50 -1.76 -4.50
N LEU A 456 16.25 -1.34 -4.34
CA LEU A 456 15.11 -2.25 -4.33
C LEU A 456 14.58 -2.44 -5.74
N LEU A 457 14.72 -3.66 -6.24
CA LEU A 457 14.01 -4.12 -7.44
C LEU A 457 12.77 -4.93 -7.01
N PRO A 458 11.69 -4.89 -7.79
CA PRO A 458 10.47 -5.62 -7.47
C PRO A 458 10.72 -7.13 -7.56
N GLU A 459 10.44 -7.83 -6.46
CA GLU A 459 10.68 -9.29 -6.33
C GLU A 459 9.59 -10.11 -7.01
N ASP A 460 8.34 -9.59 -7.05
CA ASP A 460 7.19 -10.28 -7.62
C ASP A 460 6.12 -9.27 -8.09
N ALA A 461 5.30 -9.69 -9.06
CA ALA A 461 4.10 -8.99 -9.50
C ALA A 461 2.91 -9.93 -9.38
N GLY A 462 1.91 -9.56 -8.56
CA GLY A 462 0.77 -10.42 -8.22
C GLY A 462 -0.24 -10.65 -9.36
N ARG A 463 0.03 -10.13 -10.57
CA ARG A 463 -0.90 -10.13 -11.72
C ARG A 463 -0.23 -10.79 -12.92
N GLN A 464 -0.93 -11.67 -13.62
CA GLN A 464 -0.46 -12.23 -14.89
C GLN A 464 -1.17 -11.58 -16.08
N GLY A 465 -0.45 -11.43 -17.19
CA GLY A 465 -0.98 -10.86 -18.43
C GLY A 465 -0.21 -11.32 -19.67
N LEU A 466 -0.31 -10.54 -20.74
CA LEU A 466 0.39 -10.80 -22.01
C LEU A 466 1.85 -10.35 -21.95
N GLU A 467 2.70 -11.01 -22.73
CA GLU A 467 4.08 -10.55 -22.94
C GLU A 467 4.08 -9.23 -23.72
N PRO A 468 4.94 -8.25 -23.34
CA PRO A 468 5.10 -7.03 -24.10
C PRO A 468 5.43 -7.31 -25.58
N GLU A 469 4.68 -6.67 -26.47
CA GLU A 469 4.89 -6.83 -27.91
C GLU A 469 5.87 -5.76 -28.39
N VAL A 470 6.92 -6.18 -29.11
CA VAL A 470 7.92 -5.29 -29.73
C VAL A 470 7.83 -5.41 -31.24
N ARG A 471 7.64 -4.29 -31.94
CA ARG A 471 7.48 -4.28 -33.40
C ARG A 471 8.47 -3.34 -34.09
N GLN A 472 9.26 -3.91 -35.00
CA GLN A 472 10.10 -3.13 -35.93
C GLN A 472 9.23 -2.49 -37.01
N CYS A 473 9.46 -1.21 -37.26
CA CYS A 473 8.81 -0.43 -38.30
C CYS A 473 9.85 0.15 -39.25
N VAL A 474 9.43 0.58 -40.45
CA VAL A 474 10.36 1.14 -41.45
C VAL A 474 10.73 2.59 -41.13
N ASN A 475 9.77 3.35 -40.61
CA ASN A 475 9.92 4.76 -40.23
C ASN A 475 8.89 5.15 -39.16
N PHE A 476 9.01 6.36 -38.61
CA PHE A 476 8.07 6.89 -37.61
C PHE A 476 6.61 6.95 -38.09
N GLU A 477 6.36 7.07 -39.40
CA GLU A 477 5.00 7.10 -39.93
C GLU A 477 4.37 5.70 -39.83
N THR A 478 5.11 4.66 -40.19
CA THR A 478 4.68 3.26 -40.01
C THR A 478 4.54 2.87 -38.54
N GLU A 479 5.38 3.40 -37.64
CA GLU A 479 5.19 3.25 -36.19
C GLU A 479 3.84 3.82 -35.74
N ALA A 480 3.52 5.04 -36.17
CA ALA A 480 2.27 5.69 -35.79
C ALA A 480 1.03 4.92 -36.29
N HIS A 481 1.08 4.36 -37.50
CA HIS A 481 -0.01 3.52 -38.02
C HIS A 481 -0.14 2.21 -37.23
N ALA A 482 0.99 1.57 -36.88
CA ALA A 482 0.98 0.37 -36.06
C ALA A 482 0.41 0.64 -34.66
N ILE A 483 0.75 1.77 -34.04
CA ILE A 483 0.18 2.22 -32.77
C ILE A 483 -1.32 2.49 -32.91
N ALA A 484 -1.76 3.16 -33.98
CA ALA A 484 -3.17 3.43 -34.23
C ALA A 484 -3.99 2.14 -34.37
N GLU A 485 -3.50 1.18 -35.16
CA GLU A 485 -4.11 -0.15 -35.31
C GLU A 485 -4.19 -0.90 -33.98
N TRP A 486 -3.10 -0.86 -33.21
CA TRP A 486 -3.04 -1.49 -31.89
C TRP A 486 -4.08 -0.92 -30.93
N LEU A 487 -4.22 0.41 -30.88
CA LEU A 487 -5.21 1.12 -30.07
C LEU A 487 -6.65 0.80 -30.51
N LEU A 488 -6.94 0.81 -31.81
CA LEU A 488 -8.26 0.46 -32.35
C LEU A 488 -8.68 -0.97 -31.98
N ASN A 489 -7.74 -1.92 -32.02
CA ASN A 489 -7.99 -3.30 -31.62
C ASN A 489 -8.33 -3.40 -30.12
N ARG A 490 -7.69 -2.60 -29.26
CA ARG A 490 -8.01 -2.56 -27.81
C ARG A 490 -9.34 -1.88 -27.55
N HIS A 491 -9.65 -0.82 -28.29
CA HIS A 491 -10.97 -0.21 -28.23
C HIS A 491 -12.08 -1.20 -28.62
N ALA A 492 -11.86 -1.97 -29.69
CA ALA A 492 -12.78 -3.04 -30.11
C ALA A 492 -12.88 -4.19 -29.08
N ALA A 493 -11.82 -4.42 -28.30
CA ALA A 493 -11.82 -5.38 -27.18
C ALA A 493 -12.53 -4.86 -25.91
N GLY A 494 -12.97 -3.60 -25.89
CA GLY A 494 -13.76 -3.01 -24.80
C GLY A 494 -13.02 -1.97 -23.94
N TYR A 495 -11.77 -1.63 -24.24
CA TYR A 495 -11.06 -0.57 -23.52
C TYR A 495 -11.56 0.83 -23.92
N GLN A 496 -11.71 1.72 -22.95
CA GLN A 496 -12.02 3.14 -23.20
C GLN A 496 -10.77 3.91 -23.67
N TRP A 497 -10.96 5.03 -24.38
CA TRP A 497 -9.83 5.84 -24.85
C TRP A 497 -9.03 6.44 -23.68
N GLY A 498 -9.72 6.82 -22.60
CA GLY A 498 -9.08 7.29 -21.36
C GLY A 498 -8.11 6.27 -20.71
N GLN A 499 -8.32 4.97 -20.95
CA GLN A 499 -7.50 3.88 -20.43
C GLN A 499 -6.24 3.60 -21.26
N MET A 500 -6.03 4.35 -22.35
CA MET A 500 -4.93 4.13 -23.29
C MET A 500 -4.00 5.34 -23.34
N ALA A 501 -2.69 5.08 -23.41
CA ALA A 501 -1.69 6.12 -23.57
C ALA A 501 -0.64 5.78 -24.64
N VAL A 502 -0.13 6.82 -25.29
CA VAL A 502 0.98 6.79 -26.22
C VAL A 502 2.11 7.63 -25.65
N LEU A 503 3.24 6.98 -25.38
CA LEU A 503 4.46 7.60 -24.87
C LEU A 503 5.49 7.76 -25.99
N TYR A 504 6.17 8.89 -25.97
CA TYR A 504 7.24 9.21 -26.93
C TYR A 504 8.42 9.92 -26.24
N PRO A 505 9.66 9.75 -26.73
CA PRO A 505 10.81 10.42 -26.13
C PRO A 505 10.80 11.92 -26.44
N GLU A 506 10.54 12.29 -27.71
CA GLU A 506 10.61 13.68 -28.18
C GLU A 506 9.26 14.24 -28.65
N HIS A 507 9.06 15.54 -28.43
CA HIS A 507 7.83 16.22 -28.82
C HIS A 507 7.58 16.25 -30.34
N GLU A 508 8.63 16.21 -31.17
CA GLU A 508 8.46 16.16 -32.62
C GLU A 508 7.83 14.85 -33.07
N ILE A 509 8.22 13.73 -32.45
CA ILE A 509 7.64 12.40 -32.68
C ILE A 509 6.19 12.39 -32.22
N GLY A 510 5.93 12.91 -31.01
CA GLY A 510 4.56 13.03 -30.48
C GLY A 510 3.60 13.80 -31.41
N ARG A 511 4.06 14.89 -32.04
CA ARG A 511 3.25 15.64 -33.04
C ARG A 511 2.96 14.83 -34.30
N ARG A 512 3.86 13.93 -34.72
CA ARG A 512 3.62 13.04 -35.87
C ARG A 512 2.58 11.98 -35.51
N PHE A 513 2.67 11.41 -34.31
CA PHE A 513 1.69 10.45 -33.81
C PHE A 513 0.31 11.08 -33.68
N GLU A 514 0.20 12.29 -33.10
CA GLU A 514 -1.07 13.05 -32.99
C GLU A 514 -1.81 13.15 -34.33
N LYS A 515 -1.10 13.55 -35.40
CA LYS A 515 -1.69 13.72 -36.74
C LYS A 515 -2.23 12.42 -37.33
N ILE A 516 -1.61 11.29 -37.03
CA ILE A 516 -1.98 10.00 -37.61
C ILE A 516 -3.12 9.38 -36.81
N LEU A 517 -3.09 9.49 -35.48
CA LEU A 517 -4.21 9.10 -34.61
C LEU A 517 -5.49 9.84 -34.98
N ASP A 518 -5.40 11.16 -35.21
CA ASP A 518 -6.55 11.98 -35.65
C ASP A 518 -7.12 11.52 -37.00
N LYS A 519 -6.25 11.16 -37.97
CA LYS A 519 -6.68 10.56 -39.26
C LYS A 519 -7.40 9.23 -39.11
N HIS A 520 -7.05 8.44 -38.10
CA HIS A 520 -7.71 7.17 -37.78
C HIS A 520 -8.97 7.34 -36.91
N GLY A 521 -9.37 8.59 -36.60
CA GLY A 521 -10.54 8.88 -35.77
C GLY A 521 -10.33 8.60 -34.28
N ILE A 522 -9.07 8.50 -33.84
CA ILE A 522 -8.71 8.27 -32.43
C ILE A 522 -8.52 9.63 -31.76
N PRO A 523 -9.32 10.01 -30.76
CA PRO A 523 -9.23 11.32 -30.12
C PRO A 523 -7.95 11.43 -29.26
N PRO A 524 -6.97 12.29 -29.62
CA PRO A 524 -5.75 12.45 -28.83
C PRO A 524 -5.89 13.60 -27.82
N ASP A 525 -5.56 13.36 -26.55
CA ASP A 525 -5.35 14.42 -25.55
C ASP A 525 -3.86 14.67 -25.32
N VAL A 526 -3.39 15.81 -25.82
CA VAL A 526 -2.01 16.27 -25.67
C VAL A 526 -1.89 17.16 -24.43
N ALA A 527 -1.22 16.67 -23.39
CA ALA A 527 -1.12 17.33 -22.07
C ALA A 527 -0.65 18.80 -22.09
N LYS A 528 0.11 19.21 -23.13
CA LYS A 528 0.56 20.61 -23.32
C LYS A 528 -0.59 21.60 -23.57
N ARG A 529 -1.72 21.18 -24.17
CA ARG A 529 -2.87 22.07 -24.40
C ARG A 529 -3.67 22.34 -23.10
N ASN A 530 -3.51 21.50 -22.07
CA ASN A 530 -4.27 21.55 -20.82
C ASN A 530 -3.44 21.95 -19.58
N ARG A 531 -2.31 22.67 -19.75
CA ARG A 531 -1.41 23.07 -18.64
C ARG A 531 -0.92 21.90 -17.77
N ASN A 532 -0.68 20.72 -18.35
CA ASN A 532 -0.33 19.49 -17.63
C ASN A 532 -1.38 19.05 -16.57
N ARG A 533 -2.61 19.57 -16.63
CA ARG A 533 -3.73 19.03 -15.85
C ARG A 533 -4.36 17.89 -16.64
N VAL A 534 -4.24 16.68 -16.10
CA VAL A 534 -4.97 15.51 -16.60
C VAL A 534 -6.44 15.72 -16.25
N GLN A 535 -7.26 16.07 -17.25
CA GLN A 535 -8.72 16.15 -17.05
C GLN A 535 -9.28 14.73 -17.10
N ALA A 536 -9.62 14.16 -15.95
CA ALA A 536 -10.07 12.77 -15.82
C ALA A 536 -11.33 12.42 -16.65
N ASN A 537 -12.12 13.40 -17.08
CA ASN A 537 -13.40 13.16 -17.75
C ASN A 537 -13.35 13.19 -19.30
N LEU A 538 -12.16 13.23 -19.91
CA LEU A 538 -12.01 13.18 -21.37
C LEU A 538 -11.73 11.73 -21.80
N ASP A 539 -12.69 11.13 -22.52
CA ASP A 539 -12.52 9.82 -23.17
C ASP A 539 -11.64 9.99 -24.42
N ALA A 540 -10.33 10.13 -24.20
CA ALA A 540 -9.33 10.38 -25.22
C ALA A 540 -8.00 9.70 -24.87
N VAL A 541 -7.28 9.25 -25.90
CA VAL A 541 -5.97 8.62 -25.76
C VAL A 541 -4.96 9.65 -25.30
N ARG A 542 -4.22 9.35 -24.24
CA ARG A 542 -3.23 10.29 -23.68
C ARG A 542 -1.94 10.28 -24.48
N LEU A 543 -1.54 11.43 -25.01
CA LEU A 543 -0.25 11.62 -25.67
C LEU A 543 0.69 12.37 -24.74
N LEU A 544 1.73 11.66 -24.28
CA LEU A 544 2.65 12.15 -23.25
C LEU A 544 4.11 11.90 -23.65
N SER A 545 5.01 12.81 -23.28
CA SER A 545 6.42 12.45 -23.34
C SER A 545 6.74 11.49 -22.19
N MET A 546 7.73 10.61 -22.39
CA MET A 546 8.15 9.63 -21.37
C MET A 546 8.47 10.30 -20.02
N HIS A 547 9.10 11.49 -20.04
CA HIS A 547 9.37 12.27 -18.82
C HIS A 547 8.09 12.73 -18.09
N THR A 548 7.05 13.14 -18.84
CA THR A 548 5.79 13.61 -18.25
C THR A 548 4.85 12.48 -17.83
N ALA A 549 5.10 11.26 -18.29
CA ALA A 549 4.32 10.09 -17.91
C ALA A 549 4.64 9.58 -16.49
N LYS A 550 5.70 10.09 -15.85
CA LYS A 550 6.08 9.74 -14.49
C LYS A 550 4.92 10.02 -13.52
N GLY A 551 4.60 9.02 -12.69
CA GLY A 551 3.50 9.13 -11.73
C GLY A 551 2.10 8.91 -12.31
N LEU A 552 1.98 8.74 -13.63
CA LEU A 552 0.74 8.31 -14.29
C LEU A 552 0.79 6.80 -14.55
N GLU A 553 -0.38 6.22 -14.80
CA GLU A 553 -0.54 4.80 -15.11
C GLU A 553 -1.77 4.59 -16.00
N PHE A 554 -1.69 3.59 -16.87
CA PHE A 554 -2.73 3.28 -17.84
C PHE A 554 -2.82 1.76 -18.04
N PRO A 555 -4.02 1.18 -18.21
CA PRO A 555 -4.17 -0.21 -18.66
C PRO A 555 -3.32 -0.59 -19.86
N CYS A 556 -3.38 0.23 -20.92
CA CYS A 556 -2.71 -0.06 -22.18
C CYS A 556 -1.77 1.09 -22.54
N VAL A 557 -0.49 0.79 -22.72
CA VAL A 557 0.53 1.79 -23.11
C VAL A 557 1.25 1.37 -24.38
N ALA A 558 1.22 2.25 -25.38
CA ALA A 558 2.10 2.17 -26.54
C ALA A 558 3.30 3.11 -26.35
N ILE A 559 4.50 2.64 -26.63
CA ILE A 559 5.75 3.41 -26.57
C ILE A 559 6.35 3.42 -27.97
N GLY A 560 6.41 4.59 -28.60
CA GLY A 560 6.96 4.73 -29.95
C GLY A 560 8.14 5.68 -30.02
N GLY A 561 8.94 5.53 -31.06
CA GLY A 561 10.12 6.35 -31.30
C GLY A 561 11.36 5.91 -30.50
N LEU A 562 11.42 4.67 -30.02
CA LEU A 562 12.59 4.16 -29.28
C LEU A 562 13.87 4.19 -30.12
N GLY A 563 13.75 4.06 -31.44
CA GLY A 563 14.88 4.18 -32.37
C GLY A 563 15.44 5.60 -32.53
N ALA A 564 14.78 6.62 -31.98
CA ALA A 564 15.31 7.99 -31.90
C ALA A 564 16.06 8.27 -30.59
N MET A 565 15.97 7.38 -29.60
CA MET A 565 16.70 7.51 -28.35
C MET A 565 18.17 7.12 -28.57
N ALA A 566 18.98 8.15 -28.79
CA ALA A 566 20.42 8.05 -28.98
C ALA A 566 21.11 9.14 -28.15
N SER A 567 20.77 9.21 -26.87
CA SER A 567 21.46 10.12 -25.96
C SER A 567 22.92 9.70 -25.80
N GLU A 568 23.78 10.63 -25.35
CA GLU A 568 25.18 10.33 -25.07
C GLU A 568 25.35 9.31 -23.91
N ASP A 569 24.32 9.17 -23.06
CA ASP A 569 24.28 8.24 -21.93
C ASP A 569 23.21 7.16 -22.12
N LEU A 570 23.64 5.99 -22.58
CA LEU A 570 22.77 4.82 -22.76
C LEU A 570 22.06 4.40 -21.46
N GLU A 571 22.65 4.65 -20.28
CA GLU A 571 22.01 4.30 -19.02
C GLU A 571 20.74 5.14 -18.78
N ASP A 572 20.77 6.42 -19.13
CA ASP A 572 19.61 7.30 -19.00
C ASP A 572 18.47 6.89 -19.92
N ASP A 573 18.78 6.50 -21.16
CA ASP A 573 17.81 5.97 -22.11
C ASP A 573 17.16 4.66 -21.62
N ILE A 574 17.96 3.77 -21.01
CA ILE A 574 17.47 2.53 -20.40
C ILE A 574 16.56 2.83 -19.21
N ARG A 575 16.95 3.74 -18.31
CA ARG A 575 16.14 4.11 -17.15
C ARG A 575 14.83 4.78 -17.58
N LEU A 576 14.86 5.66 -18.58
CA LEU A 576 13.67 6.31 -19.11
C LEU A 576 12.72 5.30 -19.73
N THR A 577 13.26 4.32 -20.48
CA THR A 577 12.48 3.24 -21.08
C THR A 577 11.87 2.32 -20.02
N TYR A 578 12.61 1.99 -18.97
CA TYR A 578 12.08 1.26 -17.79
C TYR A 578 10.90 2.01 -17.15
N VAL A 579 11.03 3.31 -16.92
CA VAL A 579 9.95 4.13 -16.34
C VAL A 579 8.73 4.13 -17.26
N ALA A 580 8.92 4.23 -18.57
CA ALA A 580 7.84 4.23 -19.56
C ALA A 580 7.11 2.88 -19.63
N ILE A 581 7.84 1.76 -19.65
CA ILE A 581 7.25 0.40 -19.64
C ILE A 581 6.43 0.19 -18.37
N THR A 582 6.95 0.60 -17.21
CA THR A 582 6.28 0.43 -15.91
C THR A 582 5.07 1.34 -15.70
N ARG A 583 4.70 2.19 -16.68
CA ARG A 583 3.43 2.94 -16.66
C ARG A 583 2.23 2.07 -17.04
N ALA A 584 2.45 0.94 -17.71
CA ALA A 584 1.38 0.07 -18.16
C ALA A 584 0.95 -0.93 -17.10
N THR A 585 -0.34 -1.07 -16.85
CA THR A 585 -0.84 -2.04 -15.87
C THR A 585 -1.20 -3.39 -16.48
N HIS A 586 -1.63 -3.45 -17.75
CA HIS A 586 -2.06 -4.69 -18.41
C HIS A 586 -1.26 -5.04 -19.66
N GLU A 587 -1.09 -4.09 -20.59
CA GLU A 587 -0.47 -4.34 -21.89
C GLU A 587 0.50 -3.23 -22.30
N VAL A 588 1.64 -3.63 -22.87
CA VAL A 588 2.66 -2.75 -23.44
C VAL A 588 2.89 -3.11 -24.90
N PHE A 589 2.93 -2.09 -25.76
CA PHE A 589 3.35 -2.20 -27.15
C PHE A 589 4.51 -1.26 -27.43
N LEU A 590 5.64 -1.77 -27.89
CA LEU A 590 6.85 -1.01 -28.16
C LEU A 590 7.14 -0.99 -29.66
N THR A 591 7.39 0.19 -30.23
CA THR A 591 7.77 0.34 -31.64
C THR A 591 9.11 1.05 -31.80
N TYR A 592 9.84 0.68 -32.84
CA TYR A 592 11.10 1.32 -33.22
C TYR A 592 11.31 1.30 -34.75
N SER A 593 11.92 2.35 -35.30
CA SER A 593 12.27 2.44 -36.72
C SER A 593 13.75 2.25 -37.04
N HIS A 594 14.62 2.48 -36.05
CA HIS A 594 16.07 2.40 -36.20
C HIS A 594 16.68 1.52 -35.11
N MET A 595 17.75 0.83 -35.46
CA MET A 595 18.51 0.03 -34.50
C MET A 595 19.46 0.96 -33.74
N THR A 596 19.34 0.97 -32.43
CA THR A 596 20.23 1.69 -31.49
C THR A 596 20.70 0.70 -30.42
N PRO A 597 21.76 1.00 -29.66
CA PRO A 597 22.20 0.14 -28.56
C PRO A 597 21.08 -0.16 -27.54
N LEU A 598 20.16 0.78 -27.33
CA LEU A 598 18.95 0.58 -26.52
C LEU A 598 18.04 -0.51 -27.13
N VAL A 599 17.75 -0.42 -28.43
CA VAL A 599 16.90 -1.37 -29.14
C VAL A 599 17.53 -2.76 -29.22
N GLU A 600 18.84 -2.86 -29.48
CA GLU A 600 19.57 -4.12 -29.47
C GLU A 600 19.42 -4.84 -28.13
N ARG A 601 19.52 -4.09 -27.03
CA ARG A 601 19.34 -4.60 -25.67
C ARG A 601 17.88 -4.99 -25.36
N LEU A 602 16.93 -4.27 -25.94
CA LEU A 602 15.50 -4.56 -25.80
C LEU A 602 15.09 -5.87 -26.50
N LEU A 603 15.82 -6.25 -27.56
CA LEU A 603 15.59 -7.50 -28.31
C LEU A 603 16.39 -8.71 -27.76
N ALA A 604 17.45 -8.47 -26.99
CA ALA A 604 18.25 -9.50 -26.33
C ALA A 604 17.49 -10.17 -25.18
#